data_AF-A0A6M3KHX2-F1
#
_entry.id   AF-A0A6M3KHX2-F1
#
_cell.length_a   1.000
_cell.length_b   1.000
_cell.length_c   1.000
_cell.angle_alpha   90.00
_cell.angle_beta   90.00
_cell.angle_gamma   90.00
#
_symmetry.space_group_name_H-M   'P 1'
#
loop_
_entity.id
_entity.type
_entity.pdbx_description
1 polymer ?
#
loop_
_entity_poly.entity_id
_entity_poly.type
_entity_poly.pdbx_seq_one_letter_code
_entity_poly.pdbx_strand_id
1 'polypeptide(L)'
;MAIDVGLNCTYKDLSITGTPNTVVSMDNPANATGTIDYLCSVAHSYDMIAVQFASFSASGNNLTTNGYTGNLGTITKITPVEFNAPGDFTAFNINAGEYIGMAYTGGRADQTGSGGAGIWNSSGTFNIPCSGAAFTVLDVDGIVTVYATGTESAGGVQKSAAGSGTFVGSLTRKLMAKRAVSGVL
;
A
#
# COMPACT_ATOMS: atom_id res chain seq x y z
N MET A 1 1.59 -0.16 15.55
CA MET A 1 1.25 1.21 15.07
C MET A 1 0.41 1.04 13.82
N ALA A 2 -0.19 2.11 13.29
CA ALA A 2 -0.95 2.02 12.04
C ALA A 2 0.00 2.16 10.85
N ILE A 3 -0.25 1.37 9.81
CA ILE A 3 0.39 1.57 8.52
C ILE A 3 -0.15 2.86 7.92
N ASP A 4 0.73 3.66 7.34
CA ASP A 4 0.42 4.90 6.63
C ASP A 4 1.16 4.89 5.29
N VAL A 5 0.43 5.08 4.19
CA VAL A 5 0.99 5.10 2.83
C VAL A 5 0.18 6.03 1.92
N GLY A 6 0.88 6.79 1.08
CA GLY A 6 0.29 7.70 0.10
C GLY A 6 -0.14 9.06 0.67
N LEU A 7 -0.91 9.81 -0.11
CA LEU A 7 -1.31 11.18 0.20
C LEU A 7 -2.70 11.21 0.83
N ASN A 8 -2.86 12.00 1.89
CA ASN A 8 -4.16 12.21 2.54
C ASN A 8 -5.28 12.54 1.54
N CYS A 9 -6.43 11.90 1.74
CA CYS A 9 -7.56 11.91 0.83
C CYS A 9 -8.35 13.22 0.92
N THR A 10 -7.90 14.24 0.20
CA THR A 10 -8.56 15.55 0.15
C THR A 10 -8.50 16.06 -1.28
N TYR A 11 -9.63 16.55 -1.80
CA TYR A 11 -9.70 17.13 -3.14
C TYR A 11 -8.71 18.30 -3.29
N LYS A 12 -7.89 18.26 -4.33
CA LYS A 12 -6.83 19.23 -4.61
C LYS A 12 -7.14 20.16 -5.80
N ASP A 13 -8.19 19.86 -6.56
CA ASP A 13 -8.61 20.63 -7.75
C ASP A 13 -7.55 20.69 -8.85
N LEU A 14 -6.79 19.58 -8.98
CA LEU A 14 -5.83 19.40 -10.07
C LEU A 14 -5.94 17.96 -10.58
N SER A 15 -5.90 17.80 -11.90
CA SER A 15 -5.89 16.47 -12.52
C SER A 15 -4.51 16.04 -12.95
N ILE A 16 -4.28 14.73 -12.92
CA ILE A 16 -3.18 14.12 -13.64
C ILE A 16 -3.22 14.53 -15.12
N THR A 17 -2.06 14.96 -15.63
CA THR A 17 -1.88 15.29 -17.04
C THR A 17 -1.71 14.01 -17.85
N GLY A 18 -2.49 13.82 -18.92
CA GLY A 18 -2.55 12.56 -19.66
C GLY A 18 -3.67 11.63 -19.18
N THR A 19 -3.95 10.56 -19.92
CA THR A 19 -4.99 9.57 -19.57
C THR A 19 -4.36 8.24 -19.17
N PRO A 20 -3.55 8.18 -18.10
CA PRO A 20 -2.99 6.92 -17.64
C PRO A 20 -4.08 6.00 -17.14
N ASN A 21 -3.85 4.70 -17.27
CA ASN A 21 -4.74 3.65 -16.75
C ASN A 21 -4.27 3.13 -15.40
N THR A 22 -3.01 3.34 -15.03
CA THR A 22 -2.46 3.01 -13.72
C THR A 22 -1.52 4.11 -13.29
N VAL A 23 -1.65 4.55 -12.05
CA VAL A 23 -0.84 5.61 -11.43
C VAL A 23 -0.43 5.20 -10.03
N VAL A 24 0.81 5.48 -9.68
CA VAL A 24 1.40 5.13 -8.37
C VAL A 24 2.14 6.35 -7.84
N SER A 25 1.80 6.76 -6.62
CA SER A 25 2.50 7.85 -5.94
C SER A 25 3.88 7.38 -5.51
N MET A 26 4.94 8.13 -5.86
CA MET A 26 6.29 7.87 -5.34
C MET A 26 6.46 8.40 -3.91
N ASP A 27 5.54 9.24 -3.44
CA ASP A 27 5.58 9.78 -2.08
C ASP A 27 4.93 8.90 -1.05
N ASN A 28 5.41 9.07 0.18
CA ASN A 28 4.95 8.41 1.39
C ASN A 28 4.83 6.88 1.20
N PRO A 29 5.94 6.17 0.92
CA PRO A 29 5.92 4.71 0.93
C PRO A 29 5.56 4.19 2.33
N ALA A 30 5.02 2.98 2.38
CA ALA A 30 4.54 2.36 3.59
C ALA A 30 5.60 2.39 4.69
N ASN A 31 5.23 2.98 5.82
CA ASN A 31 6.10 3.10 7.00
C ASN A 31 6.43 1.74 7.66
N ALA A 32 5.61 0.72 7.44
CA ALA A 32 5.75 -0.59 8.07
C ALA A 32 5.10 -1.72 7.24
N THR A 33 5.41 -2.96 7.58
CA THR A 33 4.81 -4.16 6.98
C THR A 33 3.54 -4.57 7.73
N GLY A 34 2.51 -4.96 7.00
CA GLY A 34 1.29 -5.57 7.56
C GLY A 34 0.18 -5.63 6.53
N THR A 35 -1.04 -5.30 6.93
CA THR A 35 -2.23 -5.48 6.11
C THR A 35 -2.99 -4.17 5.95
N ILE A 36 -3.29 -3.80 4.71
CA ILE A 36 -4.15 -2.65 4.37
C ILE A 36 -5.62 -3.06 4.49
N ASP A 37 -6.38 -2.30 5.26
CA ASP A 37 -7.82 -2.48 5.48
C ASP A 37 -8.65 -1.21 5.24
N TYR A 38 -8.01 -0.08 4.97
CA TYR A 38 -8.66 1.17 4.57
C TYR A 38 -7.97 1.79 3.36
N LEU A 39 -8.77 2.31 2.44
CA LEU A 39 -8.33 3.03 1.24
C LEU A 39 -9.19 4.26 1.01
N CYS A 40 -8.61 5.32 0.45
CA CYS A 40 -9.36 6.47 -0.01
C CYS A 40 -8.71 7.12 -1.23
N SER A 41 -9.54 7.63 -2.15
CA SER A 41 -9.09 8.40 -3.31
C SER A 41 -10.15 9.40 -3.76
N VAL A 42 -9.74 10.32 -4.64
CA VAL A 42 -10.61 11.36 -5.21
C VAL A 42 -10.44 11.39 -6.72
N ALA A 43 -11.57 11.41 -7.43
CA ALA A 43 -11.60 11.64 -8.88
C ALA A 43 -11.71 13.14 -9.20
N HIS A 44 -11.08 13.62 -10.27
CA HIS A 44 -11.09 15.01 -10.69
C HIS A 44 -11.91 15.22 -11.97
N SER A 45 -12.88 16.14 -11.95
CA SER A 45 -13.73 16.56 -13.09
C SER A 45 -14.57 15.48 -13.80
N TYR A 46 -14.18 14.20 -13.72
CA TYR A 46 -14.84 13.04 -14.31
C TYR A 46 -14.77 11.88 -13.33
N ASP A 47 -15.82 11.06 -13.29
CA ASP A 47 -15.84 9.86 -12.45
C ASP A 47 -14.76 8.87 -12.91
N MET A 48 -14.06 8.26 -11.95
CA MET A 48 -13.14 7.17 -12.26
C MET A 48 -13.88 5.84 -12.28
N ILE A 49 -13.72 5.05 -13.34
CA ILE A 49 -14.50 3.84 -13.60
C ILE A 49 -13.63 2.59 -13.46
N ALA A 50 -14.20 1.55 -12.85
CA ALA A 50 -13.57 0.26 -12.61
C ALA A 50 -12.26 0.40 -11.83
N VAL A 51 -12.32 1.11 -10.70
CA VAL A 51 -11.16 1.45 -9.88
C VAL A 51 -10.64 0.22 -9.15
N GLN A 52 -9.32 0.07 -9.11
CA GLN A 52 -8.61 -0.91 -8.30
C GLN A 52 -7.45 -0.24 -7.58
N PHE A 53 -7.14 -0.70 -6.37
CA PHE A 53 -5.96 -0.28 -5.63
C PHE A 53 -4.98 -1.43 -5.47
N ALA A 54 -3.70 -1.11 -5.38
CA ALA A 54 -2.65 -2.09 -5.17
C ALA A 54 -1.44 -1.49 -4.45
N SER A 55 -0.72 -2.35 -3.72
CA SER A 55 0.64 -2.10 -3.28
C SER A 55 1.65 -2.47 -4.36
N PHE A 56 2.72 -1.68 -4.46
CA PHE A 56 3.77 -1.84 -5.46
C PHE A 56 5.15 -1.82 -4.82
N SER A 57 5.97 -2.82 -5.18
CA SER A 57 7.42 -2.75 -5.02
C SER A 57 8.06 -2.19 -6.29
N ALA A 58 9.10 -1.39 -6.14
CA ALA A 58 9.79 -0.74 -7.26
C ALA A 58 11.26 -1.17 -7.35
N SER A 59 11.71 -1.47 -8.58
CA SER A 59 13.12 -1.64 -8.94
C SER A 59 13.43 -0.70 -10.10
N GLY A 60 13.92 0.50 -9.79
CA GLY A 60 13.91 1.61 -10.72
C GLY A 60 12.47 1.93 -11.14
N ASN A 61 12.22 1.97 -12.44
CA ASN A 61 10.87 2.19 -13.00
C ASN A 61 10.09 0.90 -13.29
N ASN A 62 10.58 -0.26 -12.82
CA ASN A 62 9.85 -1.52 -12.96
C ASN A 62 9.08 -1.81 -11.67
N LEU A 63 7.76 -1.94 -11.79
CA LEU A 63 6.85 -2.11 -10.66
C LEU A 63 6.24 -3.52 -10.65
N THR A 64 6.10 -4.07 -9.45
CA THR A 64 5.45 -5.37 -9.19
C THR A 64 4.36 -5.20 -8.14
N THR A 65 3.16 -5.69 -8.44
CA THR A 65 2.01 -5.72 -7.52
C THR A 65 2.20 -6.81 -6.48
N ASN A 66 2.06 -6.45 -5.19
CA ASN A 66 2.19 -7.41 -4.08
C ASN A 66 0.87 -7.72 -3.38
N GLY A 67 -0.06 -6.78 -3.35
CA GLY A 67 -1.44 -6.96 -2.90
C GLY A 67 -2.38 -5.99 -3.60
N TYR A 68 -3.66 -6.35 -3.74
CA TYR A 68 -4.64 -5.54 -4.48
C TYR A 68 -6.08 -5.87 -4.09
N THR A 69 -7.00 -4.96 -4.39
CA THR A 69 -8.41 -5.01 -3.93
C THR A 69 -9.36 -5.79 -4.84
N GLY A 70 -9.03 -5.92 -6.12
CA GLY A 70 -10.03 -6.18 -7.16
C GLY A 70 -10.86 -4.94 -7.47
N ASN A 71 -11.83 -5.04 -8.38
CA ASN A 71 -12.63 -3.91 -8.86
C ASN A 71 -13.59 -3.39 -7.78
N LEU A 72 -13.46 -2.11 -7.41
CA LEU A 72 -14.29 -1.41 -6.41
C LEU A 72 -15.38 -0.52 -7.03
N GLY A 73 -15.52 -0.54 -8.35
CA GLY A 73 -16.55 0.22 -9.06
C GLY A 73 -16.10 1.63 -9.40
N THR A 74 -16.93 2.61 -9.04
CA THR A 74 -16.79 4.00 -9.49
C THR A 74 -16.47 4.93 -8.33
N ILE A 75 -15.47 5.80 -8.52
CA ILE A 75 -15.24 6.94 -7.64
C ILE A 75 -15.85 8.18 -8.28
N THR A 76 -16.86 8.74 -7.63
CA THR A 76 -17.55 9.95 -8.08
C THR A 76 -16.60 11.15 -8.01
N LYS A 77 -16.64 12.02 -9.02
CA LYS A 77 -15.79 13.22 -9.09
C LYS A 77 -15.95 14.15 -7.88
N ILE A 78 -14.85 14.80 -7.51
CA ILE A 78 -14.75 15.92 -6.54
C ILE A 78 -15.10 15.53 -5.10
N THR A 79 -15.51 14.28 -4.86
CA THR A 79 -15.86 13.78 -3.53
C THR A 79 -14.89 12.68 -3.14
N PRO A 80 -14.22 12.77 -1.97
CA PRO A 80 -13.48 11.64 -1.41
C PRO A 80 -14.37 10.42 -1.26
N VAL A 81 -13.88 9.28 -1.73
CA VAL A 81 -14.55 7.99 -1.57
C VAL A 81 -13.61 7.09 -0.77
N GLU A 82 -14.17 6.54 0.30
CA GLU A 82 -13.49 5.64 1.22
C GLU A 82 -13.95 4.20 0.97
N PHE A 83 -13.03 3.26 1.15
CA PHE A 83 -13.28 1.83 1.07
C PHE A 83 -12.70 1.15 2.30
N ASN A 84 -13.44 0.21 2.87
CA ASN A 84 -13.07 -0.50 4.10
C ASN A 84 -13.16 -2.02 3.90
N ALA A 85 -12.14 -2.74 4.32
CA ALA A 85 -12.19 -4.19 4.44
C ALA A 85 -12.92 -4.60 5.75
N PRO A 86 -13.60 -5.76 5.78
CA PRO A 86 -13.82 -6.70 4.67
C PRO A 86 -15.03 -6.33 3.78
N GLY A 87 -15.62 -5.15 3.95
CA GLY A 87 -16.88 -4.77 3.29
C GLY A 87 -16.74 -4.53 1.80
N ASP A 88 -15.89 -3.57 1.43
CA ASP A 88 -15.68 -3.15 0.05
C ASP A 88 -14.63 -4.01 -0.67
N PHE A 89 -13.65 -4.52 0.08
CA PHE A 89 -12.56 -5.33 -0.45
C PHE A 89 -12.00 -6.31 0.59
N THR A 90 -11.20 -7.27 0.12
CA THR A 90 -10.44 -8.15 1.03
C THR A 90 -9.12 -7.48 1.37
N ALA A 91 -8.83 -7.35 2.67
CA ALA A 91 -7.58 -6.78 3.16
C ALA A 91 -6.36 -7.49 2.53
N PHE A 92 -5.33 -6.72 2.14
CA PHE A 92 -4.16 -7.26 1.45
C PHE A 92 -2.86 -6.82 2.10
N ASN A 93 -1.80 -7.60 1.88
CA ASN A 93 -0.51 -7.35 2.50
C ASN A 93 0.26 -6.21 1.83
N ILE A 94 1.01 -5.49 2.64
CA ILE A 94 1.96 -4.47 2.21
C ILE A 94 3.26 -4.61 3.01
N ASN A 95 4.39 -4.36 2.38
CA ASN A 95 5.69 -4.33 3.04
C ASN A 95 6.17 -2.89 3.25
N ALA A 96 6.97 -2.68 4.30
CA ALA A 96 7.65 -1.41 4.51
C ALA A 96 8.45 -1.00 3.26
N GLY A 97 8.30 0.26 2.83
CA GLY A 97 8.91 0.79 1.62
C GLY A 97 8.12 0.59 0.33
N GLU A 98 6.99 -0.13 0.35
CA GLU A 98 6.11 -0.25 -0.81
C GLU A 98 5.23 0.99 -1.00
N TYR A 99 4.81 1.20 -2.24
CA TYR A 99 3.99 2.33 -2.64
C TYR A 99 2.54 1.91 -2.82
N ILE A 100 1.61 2.86 -2.71
CA ILE A 100 0.21 2.66 -3.07
C ILE A 100 -0.08 3.32 -4.41
N GLY A 101 -0.85 2.62 -5.24
CA GLY A 101 -1.35 3.15 -6.49
C GLY A 101 -2.75 2.65 -6.80
N MET A 102 -3.26 3.14 -7.92
CA MET A 102 -4.57 2.74 -8.42
C MET A 102 -4.58 2.59 -9.93
N ALA A 103 -5.50 1.76 -10.42
CA ALA A 103 -5.82 1.62 -11.82
C ALA A 103 -7.29 1.94 -12.07
N TYR A 104 -7.58 2.53 -13.23
CA TYR A 104 -8.93 2.86 -13.67
C TYR A 104 -9.02 2.82 -15.20
N THR A 105 -10.21 2.49 -15.71
CA THR A 105 -10.46 2.34 -17.16
C THR A 105 -10.92 3.63 -17.83
N GLY A 106 -11.39 4.59 -17.04
CA GLY A 106 -11.82 5.91 -17.49
C GLY A 106 -11.87 6.89 -16.33
N GLY A 107 -11.94 8.18 -16.66
CA GLY A 107 -11.92 9.27 -15.68
C GLY A 107 -10.55 9.93 -15.53
N ARG A 108 -10.40 10.73 -14.47
CA ARG A 108 -9.13 11.34 -14.08
C ARG A 108 -8.98 11.31 -12.57
N ALA A 109 -7.80 10.97 -12.10
CA ALA A 109 -7.46 11.09 -10.70
C ALA A 109 -7.14 12.54 -10.32
N ASP A 110 -7.45 12.89 -9.08
CA ASP A 110 -7.00 14.11 -8.44
C ASP A 110 -5.53 13.98 -8.01
N GLN A 111 -4.78 15.08 -8.06
CA GLN A 111 -3.36 15.12 -7.68
C GLN A 111 -2.96 16.46 -7.06
N THR A 112 -1.76 16.56 -6.49
CA THR A 112 -1.10 17.85 -6.24
C THR A 112 -0.30 18.29 -7.48
N GLY A 113 -0.11 19.60 -7.64
CA GLY A 113 0.65 20.18 -8.76
C GLY A 113 2.13 20.42 -8.51
N SER A 114 2.64 20.15 -7.30
CA SER A 114 4.05 20.33 -6.92
C SER A 114 4.35 19.75 -5.54
N GLY A 115 5.63 19.52 -5.25
CA GLY A 115 6.15 19.22 -3.92
C GLY A 115 6.24 17.73 -3.57
N GLY A 116 6.01 16.86 -4.54
CA GLY A 116 6.20 15.42 -4.42
C GLY A 116 7.50 14.89 -5.01
N ALA A 117 7.73 13.58 -4.81
CA ALA A 117 8.74 12.75 -5.44
C ALA A 117 8.33 12.26 -6.84
N GLY A 118 7.07 12.50 -7.23
CA GLY A 118 6.55 12.25 -8.56
C GLY A 118 5.55 11.09 -8.66
N ILE A 119 5.11 10.82 -9.90
CA ILE A 119 4.09 9.80 -10.21
C ILE A 119 4.62 8.82 -11.27
N TRP A 120 4.63 7.53 -10.94
CA TRP A 120 4.76 6.49 -11.95
C TRP A 120 3.41 6.28 -12.64
N ASN A 121 3.42 6.15 -13.97
CA ASN A 121 2.23 5.83 -14.73
C ASN A 121 2.44 4.75 -15.80
N SER A 122 1.34 4.13 -16.19
CA SER A 122 1.24 3.29 -17.39
C SER A 122 0.03 3.72 -18.20
N SER A 123 0.22 3.89 -19.51
CA SER A 123 -0.83 4.23 -20.47
C SER A 123 -1.17 3.04 -21.36
N GLY A 124 -2.46 2.79 -21.60
CA GLY A 124 -2.94 1.78 -22.54
C GLY A 124 -3.02 0.37 -22.00
N THR A 125 -2.50 0.10 -20.79
CA THR A 125 -2.68 -1.20 -20.12
C THR A 125 -3.12 -0.99 -18.68
N PHE A 126 -4.18 -1.70 -18.31
CA PHE A 126 -4.69 -1.77 -16.94
C PHE A 126 -3.81 -2.75 -16.14
N ASN A 127 -2.85 -2.21 -15.39
CA ASN A 127 -1.71 -2.97 -14.87
C ASN A 127 -1.86 -3.36 -13.39
N ILE A 128 -3.02 -3.87 -13.00
CA ILE A 128 -3.20 -4.52 -11.69
C ILE A 128 -3.87 -5.89 -11.91
N PRO A 129 -3.23 -7.01 -11.51
CA PRO A 129 -1.86 -7.12 -11.01
C PRO A 129 -0.80 -7.03 -12.14
N CYS A 130 0.41 -6.59 -11.82
CA CYS A 130 1.57 -6.62 -12.73
C CYS A 130 2.83 -7.21 -12.07
N SER A 131 3.80 -7.66 -12.88
CA SER A 131 5.08 -8.19 -12.42
C SER A 131 6.23 -7.64 -13.26
N GLY A 132 7.12 -6.86 -12.63
CA GLY A 132 8.27 -6.24 -13.27
C GLY A 132 7.91 -5.34 -14.46
N ALA A 133 6.71 -4.76 -14.47
CA ALA A 133 6.24 -3.97 -15.60
C ALA A 133 6.89 -2.59 -15.59
N ALA A 134 7.30 -2.09 -16.76
CA ALA A 134 7.89 -0.77 -16.89
C ALA A 134 6.83 0.32 -16.81
N PHE A 135 7.06 1.31 -15.95
CA PHE A 135 6.26 2.53 -15.83
C PHE A 135 7.08 3.73 -16.31
N THR A 136 6.40 4.78 -16.74
CA THR A 136 7.04 6.07 -17.04
C THR A 136 6.86 7.01 -15.85
N VAL A 137 7.76 7.97 -15.68
CA VAL A 137 7.59 9.06 -14.73
C VAL A 137 6.83 10.17 -15.44
N LEU A 138 5.60 10.46 -15.01
CA LEU A 138 4.69 11.37 -15.70
C LEU A 138 4.80 12.80 -15.21
N ASP A 139 4.94 12.96 -13.90
CA ASP A 139 4.99 14.23 -13.21
C ASP A 139 6.09 14.09 -12.17
N VAL A 140 7.16 14.87 -12.31
CA VAL A 140 8.36 14.74 -11.47
C VAL A 140 8.15 15.33 -10.07
N ASP A 141 7.11 16.16 -9.89
CA ASP A 141 6.80 16.84 -8.63
C ASP A 141 5.34 16.62 -8.16
N GLY A 142 4.55 15.84 -8.91
CA GLY A 142 3.15 15.56 -8.60
C GLY A 142 2.94 14.41 -7.61
N ILE A 143 1.79 14.41 -6.93
CA ILE A 143 1.37 13.33 -6.04
C ILE A 143 -0.09 13.01 -6.31
N VAL A 144 -0.42 11.76 -6.65
CA VAL A 144 -1.82 11.35 -6.82
C VAL A 144 -2.52 11.22 -5.47
N THR A 145 -3.77 11.69 -5.38
CA THR A 145 -4.59 11.58 -4.16
C THR A 145 -5.06 10.14 -3.95
N VAL A 146 -4.16 9.30 -3.44
CA VAL A 146 -4.43 7.92 -2.99
C VAL A 146 -3.85 7.75 -1.59
N TYR A 147 -4.70 7.33 -0.66
CA TYR A 147 -4.35 7.08 0.72
C TYR A 147 -4.69 5.65 1.11
N ALA A 148 -3.84 5.01 1.90
CA ALA A 148 -4.18 3.75 2.55
C ALA A 148 -3.68 3.71 4.00
N THR A 149 -4.44 3.03 4.85
CA THR A 149 -3.99 2.67 6.20
C THR A 149 -4.28 1.21 6.50
N GLY A 150 -3.67 0.74 7.57
CA GLY A 150 -3.75 -0.66 7.92
C GLY A 150 -3.17 -0.98 9.29
N THR A 151 -3.13 -2.27 9.56
CA THR A 151 -2.58 -2.82 10.80
C THR A 151 -1.20 -3.43 10.54
N GLU A 152 -0.22 -3.03 11.34
CA GLU A 152 1.11 -3.65 11.31
C GLU A 152 1.03 -5.14 11.67
N SER A 153 1.73 -5.97 10.91
CA SER A 153 1.90 -7.37 11.29
C SER A 153 2.81 -7.44 12.52
N ALA A 154 2.41 -8.21 13.53
CA ALA A 154 3.22 -8.43 14.72
C ALA A 154 4.45 -9.30 14.37
N GLY A 155 5.47 -8.67 13.76
CA GLY A 155 6.62 -9.31 13.16
C GLY A 155 7.93 -8.58 13.45
N GLY A 156 8.33 -8.54 14.71
CA GLY A 156 9.72 -8.87 15.07
C GLY A 156 10.87 -7.92 14.74
N VAL A 157 10.69 -6.61 14.60
CA VAL A 157 11.75 -5.66 14.97
C VAL A 157 11.11 -4.48 15.70
N GLN A 158 11.04 -4.58 17.02
CA GLN A 158 11.01 -3.39 17.85
C GLN A 158 12.23 -2.57 17.45
N LYS A 159 12.03 -1.44 16.79
CA LYS A 159 13.04 -0.39 16.64
C LYS A 159 13.63 -0.21 18.03
N SER A 160 14.86 -0.68 18.25
CA SER A 160 15.49 -0.58 19.55
C SER A 160 15.60 0.91 19.85
N ALA A 161 14.70 1.41 20.68
CA ALA A 161 14.93 2.66 21.38
C ALA A 161 16.20 2.41 22.18
N ALA A 162 17.28 3.09 21.81
CA ALA A 162 18.44 3.23 22.67
C ALA A 162 17.95 3.91 23.95
N GLY A 163 17.59 3.11 24.95
CA GLY A 163 16.89 3.58 26.13
C GLY A 163 16.48 2.43 27.04
N SER A 164 17.46 1.94 27.81
CA SER A 164 17.34 1.16 29.05
C SER A 164 15.92 0.80 29.52
N GLY A 165 15.51 -0.45 29.31
CA GLY A 165 14.28 -1.01 29.88
C GLY A 165 14.36 -2.53 29.97
N THR A 166 14.35 -3.05 31.20
CA THR A 166 14.58 -4.45 31.60
C THR A 166 13.63 -5.44 30.93
N PHE A 167 14.17 -6.38 30.15
CA PHE A 167 13.42 -7.49 29.56
C PHE A 167 13.14 -8.57 30.63
N VAL A 168 11.90 -8.68 31.11
CA VAL A 168 11.45 -9.80 31.95
C VAL A 168 10.82 -10.86 31.03
N GLY A 169 11.67 -11.59 30.31
CA GLY A 169 11.26 -12.78 29.57
C GLY A 169 11.30 -14.01 30.47
N SER A 170 10.13 -14.51 30.86
CA SER A 170 9.98 -15.82 31.50
C SER A 170 10.51 -16.93 30.57
N LEU A 171 11.65 -17.52 30.93
CA LEU A 171 12.16 -18.73 30.28
C LEU A 171 11.26 -19.92 30.64
N THR A 172 10.40 -20.32 29.70
CA THR A 172 9.70 -21.60 29.73
C THR A 172 10.73 -22.73 29.85
N ARG A 173 10.68 -23.46 30.96
CA ARG A 173 11.68 -24.48 31.34
C ARG A 173 11.68 -25.68 30.39
N LYS A 174 12.87 -25.97 29.87
CA LYS A 174 13.46 -27.27 29.54
C LYS A 174 12.52 -28.49 29.65
N LEU A 175 12.08 -28.96 28.49
CA LEU A 175 11.75 -30.37 28.26
C LEU A 175 13.07 -31.14 28.09
N MET A 176 13.46 -32.01 29.04
CA MET A 176 14.30 -33.19 28.76
C MET A 176 13.93 -34.33 29.70
N ALA A 177 13.36 -35.37 29.11
CA ALA A 177 12.87 -36.58 29.75
C ALA A 177 14.00 -37.36 30.45
N LYS A 178 13.71 -37.84 31.67
CA LYS A 178 14.57 -38.76 32.41
C LYS A 178 14.58 -40.14 31.73
N ARG A 179 15.80 -40.61 31.47
CA ARG A 179 16.17 -41.99 31.12
C ARG A 179 15.39 -43.03 31.95
N ALA A 180 14.85 -44.03 31.25
CA ALA A 180 14.64 -45.37 31.78
C ALA A 180 15.58 -46.33 31.05
N VAL A 181 16.08 -47.32 31.79
CA VAL A 181 16.58 -48.66 31.42
C VAL A 181 17.87 -48.96 32.20
N SER A 182 17.73 -49.76 33.25
CA SER A 182 18.73 -50.72 33.68
C SER A 182 17.99 -51.90 34.29
N GLY A 183 17.68 -52.88 33.44
CA GLY A 183 17.37 -54.24 33.88
C GLY A 183 18.68 -55.02 33.85
N VAL A 184 19.02 -55.65 34.97
CA VAL A 184 19.96 -56.76 35.03
C VAL A 184 19.39 -57.75 36.05
N LEU A 185 19.13 -58.96 35.55
CA LEU A 185 18.93 -60.21 36.27
C LEU A 185 20.23 -60.60 36.99
#